data_AF-A0A1Q7PKX0-F1
#
_entry.id   AF-A0A1Q7PKX0-F1
#
_cell.length_a   1.000
_cell.length_b   1.000
_cell.length_c   1.000
_cell.angle_alpha   90.00
_cell.angle_beta   90.00
_cell.angle_gamma   90.00
#
_symmetry.space_group_name_H-M   'P 1'
#
loop_
_entity.id
_entity.type
_entity.pdbx_description
1 polymer ?
#
loop_
_entity_poly.entity_id
_entity_poly.type
_entity_poly.pdbx_seq_one_letter_code
_entity_poly.pdbx_strand_id
1 'polypeptide(L)'
;MLDNSVLAGEIIRHGAYVCLRLANGADARALAAVAIPALAEKLGLENEFGPRPAAPSESIAFLRRIGATPADIAEPVRDFCVEATRVLGPLARVRVLGGVVRPRVYTGAAMNNFAYAHAVAQQPGAAMPNAFLVPLSKTAVWWAKDWMERHTYFLSRYDDAGRMTSEGHALAAAAGISCLLRRTYKYPIEPAPEGSYDFVTYFECADGDVATFHRVCANLRDVAKNPEWTFVREGPTWHGRRVATWQALMGV
;
A
#
# COMPACT_ATOMS: atom_id res chain seq x y z
N MET A 1 26.68 17.29 -1.95
CA MET A 1 25.22 17.14 -1.76
C MET A 1 25.00 16.17 -0.62
N LEU A 2 23.93 16.32 0.16
CA LEU A 2 23.54 15.32 1.16
C LEU A 2 22.81 14.18 0.43
N ASP A 3 23.40 12.99 0.42
CA ASP A 3 22.79 11.81 -0.19
C ASP A 3 21.88 11.05 0.80
N ASN A 4 21.33 9.91 0.36
CA ASN A 4 20.44 9.09 1.17
C ASN A 4 21.16 8.17 2.17
N SER A 5 22.50 8.21 2.30
CA SER A 5 23.26 7.27 3.15
C SER A 5 22.88 7.36 4.64
N VAL A 6 22.40 8.52 5.09
CA VAL A 6 21.92 8.74 6.47
C VAL A 6 20.52 8.19 6.73
N LEU A 7 19.80 7.76 5.69
CA LEU A 7 18.47 7.19 5.82
C LEU A 7 18.56 5.66 5.99
N ALA A 8 17.82 5.11 6.96
CA ALA A 8 17.80 3.68 7.19
C ALA A 8 17.25 2.92 5.96
N GLY A 9 18.11 2.11 5.34
CA GLY A 9 17.84 1.42 4.08
C GLY A 9 17.46 -0.06 4.21
N GLU A 10 17.53 -0.63 5.42
CA GLU A 10 17.24 -2.04 5.68
C GLU A 10 15.80 -2.44 5.30
N ILE A 11 15.63 -3.67 4.84
CA ILE A 11 14.33 -4.25 4.49
C ILE A 11 13.83 -5.04 5.71
N ILE A 12 12.70 -4.63 6.26
CA ILE A 12 12.07 -5.27 7.43
C ILE A 12 11.09 -6.37 6.99
N ARG A 13 10.44 -6.20 5.83
CA ARG A 13 9.38 -7.10 5.33
C ARG A 13 9.28 -7.02 3.81
N HIS A 14 8.97 -8.15 3.16
CA HIS A 14 8.50 -8.22 1.78
C HIS A 14 6.98 -8.46 1.77
N GLY A 15 6.26 -7.92 0.78
CA GLY A 15 4.82 -8.17 0.66
C GLY A 15 4.28 -8.03 -0.76
N ALA A 16 3.21 -8.77 -1.03
CA ALA A 16 2.48 -8.78 -2.30
C ALA A 16 0.97 -8.79 -2.13
N TYR A 17 0.31 -8.07 -3.04
CA TYR A 17 -1.13 -8.03 -3.20
C TYR A 17 -1.51 -8.62 -4.57
N VAL A 18 -2.28 -9.71 -4.55
CA VAL A 18 -2.83 -10.30 -5.77
C VAL A 18 -4.23 -9.75 -6.02
N CYS A 19 -4.36 -9.00 -7.11
CA CYS A 19 -5.52 -8.19 -7.43
C CYS A 19 -6.23 -8.74 -8.67
N LEU A 20 -7.30 -9.51 -8.48
CA LEU A 20 -7.96 -10.28 -9.55
C LEU A 20 -9.20 -9.58 -10.11
N ARG A 21 -9.39 -9.66 -11.42
CA ARG A 21 -10.66 -9.37 -12.08
C ARG A 21 -11.04 -10.54 -12.97
N LEU A 22 -12.19 -11.15 -12.70
CA LEU A 22 -12.76 -12.22 -13.53
C LEU A 22 -12.97 -11.74 -14.97
N ALA A 23 -12.75 -12.63 -15.94
CA ALA A 23 -13.21 -12.41 -17.30
C ALA A 23 -14.75 -12.53 -17.36
N ASN A 24 -15.39 -11.85 -18.30
CA ASN A 24 -16.84 -11.94 -18.48
C ASN A 24 -17.21 -13.40 -18.83
N GLY A 25 -18.08 -14.02 -18.03
CA GLY A 25 -18.49 -15.41 -18.21
C GLY A 25 -17.55 -16.47 -17.63
N ALA A 26 -16.48 -16.10 -16.92
CA ALA A 26 -15.60 -17.06 -16.25
C ALA A 26 -16.30 -17.74 -15.06
N ASP A 27 -16.14 -19.06 -14.92
CA ASP A 27 -16.65 -19.82 -13.77
C ASP A 27 -15.80 -19.59 -12.51
N ALA A 28 -16.42 -18.99 -11.49
CA ALA A 28 -15.81 -18.76 -10.20
C ALA A 28 -15.44 -20.07 -9.47
N ARG A 29 -16.13 -21.18 -9.73
CA ARG A 29 -15.80 -22.50 -9.14
C ARG A 29 -14.52 -23.09 -9.74
N ALA A 30 -14.35 -22.99 -11.06
CA ALA A 30 -13.10 -23.36 -11.73
C ALA A 30 -11.90 -22.56 -11.18
N LEU A 31 -12.07 -21.26 -10.89
CA LEU A 31 -11.04 -20.43 -10.22
C LEU A 31 -10.80 -20.81 -8.76
N ALA A 32 -11.84 -21.15 -8.00
CA ALA A 32 -11.70 -21.59 -6.61
C ALA A 32 -10.96 -22.93 -6.49
N ALA A 33 -11.06 -23.79 -7.51
CA ALA A 33 -10.30 -25.03 -7.62
C ALA A 33 -8.83 -24.85 -8.00
N VAL A 34 -8.40 -23.66 -8.42
CA VAL A 34 -6.98 -23.37 -8.70
C VAL A 34 -6.18 -23.38 -7.39
N ALA A 35 -5.09 -24.14 -7.38
CA ALA A 35 -4.30 -24.48 -6.20
C ALA A 35 -3.46 -23.33 -5.58
N ILE A 36 -3.97 -22.09 -5.56
CA ILE A 36 -3.31 -20.94 -4.94
C ILE A 36 -3.03 -21.15 -3.43
N PRO A 37 -3.93 -21.75 -2.62
CA PRO A 37 -3.61 -22.06 -1.22
C PRO A 37 -2.42 -23.02 -1.08
N ALA A 38 -2.38 -24.10 -1.86
CA ALA A 38 -1.30 -25.08 -1.82
C ALA A 38 0.03 -24.52 -2.39
N LEU A 39 -0.04 -23.59 -3.35
CA LEU A 39 1.12 -22.85 -3.85
C LEU A 39 1.69 -21.93 -2.76
N ALA A 40 0.83 -21.23 -2.00
CA ALA A 40 1.25 -20.40 -0.88
C ALA A 40 1.91 -21.25 0.22
N GLU A 41 1.27 -22.35 0.62
CA GLU A 41 1.78 -23.31 1.61
C GLU A 41 3.15 -23.88 1.19
N LYS A 42 3.28 -24.34 -0.06
CA LYS A 42 4.56 -24.85 -0.61
C LYS A 42 5.70 -23.82 -0.55
N LEU A 43 5.38 -22.54 -0.70
CA LEU A 43 6.35 -21.44 -0.69
C LEU A 43 6.54 -20.82 0.71
N GLY A 44 5.94 -21.39 1.76
CA GLY A 44 5.98 -20.83 3.11
C GLY A 44 5.25 -19.49 3.26
N LEU A 45 4.47 -19.09 2.26
CA LEU A 45 3.80 -17.79 2.20
C LEU A 45 2.49 -17.83 2.98
N GLU A 46 2.35 -16.89 3.91
CA GLU A 46 1.19 -16.85 4.80
C GLU A 46 0.22 -15.73 4.43
N ASN A 47 -1.10 -15.99 4.56
CA ASN A 47 -2.11 -14.96 4.35
C ASN A 47 -2.13 -13.95 5.51
N GLU A 48 -1.93 -12.66 5.22
CA GLU A 48 -2.00 -11.56 6.21
C GLU A 48 -3.43 -11.38 6.80
N PHE A 49 -4.45 -12.00 6.18
CA PHE A 49 -5.83 -12.02 6.68
C PHE A 49 -6.23 -13.36 7.33
N GLY A 50 -5.27 -14.28 7.54
CA GLY A 50 -5.48 -15.48 8.34
C GLY A 50 -5.70 -15.15 9.83
N PRO A 51 -6.33 -16.05 10.61
CA PRO A 51 -6.64 -15.82 12.01
C PRO A 51 -5.39 -15.98 12.90
N ARG A 52 -4.54 -14.94 12.99
CA ARG A 52 -3.33 -14.95 13.84
C ARG A 52 -3.06 -13.62 14.56
N PRO A 53 -2.27 -13.63 15.67
CA PRO A 53 -2.08 -12.45 16.52
C PRO A 53 -1.08 -11.41 16.00
N ALA A 54 -0.22 -11.79 15.06
CA ALA A 54 0.85 -10.94 14.53
C ALA A 54 1.02 -11.13 13.02
N ALA A 55 1.38 -10.05 12.32
CA ALA A 55 1.60 -10.08 10.87
C ALA A 55 3.01 -10.58 10.52
N PRO A 56 3.17 -11.53 9.58
CA PRO A 56 4.44 -12.22 9.33
C PRO A 56 5.49 -11.41 8.55
N SER A 57 6.71 -11.94 8.46
CA SER A 57 7.84 -11.37 7.71
C SER A 57 7.70 -11.50 6.19
N GLU A 58 7.01 -12.55 5.74
CA GLU A 58 6.67 -12.81 4.35
C GLU A 58 5.16 -13.07 4.29
N SER A 59 4.44 -12.30 3.47
CA SER A 59 2.97 -12.29 3.49
C SER A 59 2.35 -12.09 2.12
N ILE A 60 1.28 -12.84 1.84
CA ILE A 60 0.37 -12.58 0.74
C ILE A 60 -0.97 -12.04 1.27
N ALA A 61 -1.65 -11.23 0.47
CA ALA A 61 -2.95 -10.69 0.81
C ALA A 61 -3.95 -10.86 -0.35
N PHE A 62 -5.09 -11.50 -0.08
CA PHE A 62 -6.16 -11.71 -1.06
C PHE A 62 -7.17 -10.56 -1.02
N LEU A 63 -7.29 -9.81 -2.13
CA LEU A 63 -8.20 -8.67 -2.24
C LEU A 63 -9.20 -8.87 -3.37
N ARG A 64 -10.50 -8.90 -3.04
CA ARG A 64 -11.55 -8.95 -4.07
C ARG A 64 -11.71 -7.56 -4.68
N ARG A 65 -11.20 -7.39 -5.90
CA ARG A 65 -10.95 -6.10 -6.54
C ARG A 65 -12.15 -5.56 -7.32
N ILE A 66 -12.30 -4.22 -7.31
CA ILE A 66 -13.35 -3.50 -8.04
C ILE A 66 -12.82 -2.83 -9.36
N GLY A 67 -11.51 -2.58 -9.53
CA GLY A 67 -10.93 -2.01 -10.79
C GLY A 67 -9.39 -2.10 -10.97
N ALA A 68 -8.81 -1.63 -12.10
CA ALA A 68 -7.37 -1.28 -12.38
C ALA A 68 -6.25 -2.32 -12.77
N THR A 69 -5.27 -1.94 -13.64
CA THR A 69 -4.38 -2.71 -14.61
C THR A 69 -3.06 -3.40 -14.08
N PRO A 70 -2.13 -4.00 -14.88
CA PRO A 70 -0.77 -4.67 -14.67
C PRO A 70 0.52 -4.18 -13.93
N ALA A 71 1.31 -5.11 -13.32
CA ALA A 71 2.74 -5.11 -12.87
C ALA A 71 3.13 -4.66 -11.42
N ASP A 72 4.21 -5.14 -10.70
CA ASP A 72 5.04 -6.43 -10.66
C ASP A 72 6.04 -6.53 -9.43
N ILE A 73 6.73 -7.68 -9.11
CA ILE A 73 7.55 -7.97 -7.85
C ILE A 73 8.68 -9.09 -7.99
N ALA A 74 9.45 -9.41 -6.90
CA ALA A 74 10.72 -10.19 -6.80
C ALA A 74 10.73 -11.54 -5.97
N GLU A 75 11.73 -12.40 -6.27
CA GLU A 75 12.04 -13.82 -5.90
C GLU A 75 10.96 -14.77 -5.28
N PRO A 76 10.86 -15.18 -3.99
CA PRO A 76 9.85 -16.19 -3.59
C PRO A 76 8.40 -15.69 -3.80
N VAL A 77 8.21 -14.40 -3.53
CA VAL A 77 7.00 -13.65 -3.82
C VAL A 77 6.79 -13.52 -5.33
N ARG A 78 7.84 -13.34 -6.15
CA ARG A 78 7.79 -13.41 -7.61
C ARG A 78 7.39 -14.78 -8.08
N ASP A 79 7.94 -15.86 -7.53
CA ASP A 79 7.66 -17.21 -7.97
C ASP A 79 6.19 -17.56 -7.67
N PHE A 80 5.68 -17.17 -6.50
CA PHE A 80 4.23 -17.16 -6.22
C PHE A 80 3.45 -16.30 -7.22
N CYS A 81 3.92 -15.09 -7.55
CA CYS A 81 3.20 -14.17 -8.43
C CYS A 81 3.23 -14.57 -9.91
N VAL A 82 4.33 -15.19 -10.37
CA VAL A 82 4.52 -15.78 -11.69
C VAL A 82 3.64 -17.01 -11.81
N GLU A 83 3.70 -17.92 -10.85
CA GLU A 83 2.86 -19.11 -10.85
C GLU A 83 1.37 -18.76 -10.70
N ALA A 84 1.00 -17.85 -9.79
CA ALA A 84 -0.35 -17.33 -9.69
C ALA A 84 -0.81 -16.67 -11.00
N THR A 85 0.04 -15.87 -11.66
CA THR A 85 -0.29 -15.29 -12.97
C THR A 85 -0.43 -16.37 -14.05
N ARG A 86 0.39 -17.42 -14.02
CA ARG A 86 0.35 -18.55 -14.96
C ARG A 86 -0.92 -19.39 -14.80
N VAL A 87 -1.31 -19.72 -13.56
CA VAL A 87 -2.49 -20.58 -13.29
C VAL A 87 -3.81 -19.81 -13.32
N LEU A 88 -3.82 -18.50 -13.02
CA LEU A 88 -5.02 -17.67 -13.05
C LEU A 88 -5.20 -16.93 -14.39
N GLY A 89 -4.12 -16.66 -15.13
CA GLY A 89 -4.14 -15.90 -16.38
C GLY A 89 -5.13 -16.38 -17.44
N PRO A 90 -5.34 -17.70 -17.64
CA PRO A 90 -6.37 -18.22 -18.55
C PRO A 90 -7.82 -17.92 -18.11
N LEU A 91 -8.05 -17.58 -16.84
CA LEU A 91 -9.37 -17.47 -16.21
C LEU A 91 -9.69 -16.05 -15.71
N ALA A 92 -8.68 -15.24 -15.40
CA ALA A 92 -8.82 -13.91 -14.82
C ALA A 92 -7.65 -12.98 -15.17
N ARG A 93 -7.92 -11.67 -15.21
CA ARG A 93 -6.88 -10.64 -15.33
C ARG A 93 -6.25 -10.35 -13.97
N VAL A 94 -5.04 -10.85 -13.77
CA VAL A 94 -4.22 -10.64 -12.56
C VAL A 94 -3.46 -9.30 -12.64
N ARG A 95 -3.46 -8.51 -11.55
CA ARG A 95 -2.33 -7.63 -11.21
C ARG A 95 -1.68 -8.12 -9.94
N VAL A 96 -0.36 -8.08 -9.94
CA VAL A 96 0.50 -8.27 -8.78
C VAL A 96 1.07 -6.89 -8.42
N LEU A 97 1.01 -6.50 -7.15
CA LEU A 97 1.60 -5.26 -6.61
C LEU A 97 2.38 -5.57 -5.35
N GLY A 98 3.56 -4.99 -5.19
CA GLY A 98 4.30 -5.17 -3.96
C GLY A 98 5.62 -4.42 -3.93
N GLY A 99 6.44 -4.84 -2.98
CA GLY A 99 7.64 -4.12 -2.59
C GLY A 99 8.02 -4.46 -1.15
N VAL A 100 8.75 -3.55 -0.53
CA VAL A 100 9.41 -3.77 0.76
C VAL A 100 9.03 -2.71 1.79
N VAL A 101 8.85 -3.13 3.04
CA VAL A 101 8.75 -2.20 4.16
C VAL A 101 10.16 -1.94 4.69
N ARG A 102 10.47 -0.66 4.91
CA ARG A 102 11.73 -0.18 5.51
C ARG A 102 11.42 0.64 6.78
N PRO A 103 12.40 0.98 7.62
CA PRO A 103 12.18 1.90 8.73
C PRO A 103 11.61 3.25 8.25
N ARG A 104 10.95 3.95 9.17
CA ARG A 104 10.22 5.20 8.87
C ARG A 104 11.20 6.35 8.63
N VAL A 105 11.55 6.59 7.38
CA VAL A 105 12.26 7.81 6.97
C VAL A 105 11.38 9.05 7.16
N TYR A 106 12.01 10.22 7.34
CA TYR A 106 11.34 11.51 7.58
C TYR A 106 10.42 11.58 8.82
N THR A 107 10.53 10.63 9.76
CA THR A 107 9.70 10.55 10.97
C THR A 107 10.55 10.72 12.24
N GLY A 108 10.76 11.96 12.68
CA GLY A 108 11.38 12.25 13.98
C GLY A 108 10.50 11.86 15.18
N ALA A 109 11.01 11.92 16.41
CA ALA A 109 10.30 11.43 17.60
C ALA A 109 8.91 12.07 17.82
N ALA A 110 8.80 13.40 17.73
CA ALA A 110 7.51 14.10 17.85
C ALA A 110 6.52 13.71 16.74
N MET A 111 7.00 13.57 15.50
CA MET A 111 6.19 13.10 14.37
C MET A 111 5.79 11.62 14.52
N ASN A 112 6.64 10.80 15.13
CA ASN A 112 6.31 9.41 15.46
C ASN A 112 5.16 9.36 16.48
N ASN A 113 5.24 10.15 17.55
CA ASN A 113 4.16 10.26 18.52
C ASN A 113 2.85 10.74 17.87
N PHE A 114 2.88 11.85 17.14
CA PHE A 114 1.70 12.38 16.43
C PHE A 114 1.06 11.35 15.48
N ALA A 115 1.85 10.72 14.61
CA ALA A 115 1.34 9.87 13.54
C ALA A 115 1.14 8.39 13.91
N TYR A 116 1.58 7.96 15.10
CA TYR A 116 1.54 6.55 15.52
C TYR A 116 1.09 6.26 16.97
N ALA A 117 1.05 7.22 17.90
CA ALA A 117 0.55 6.96 19.26
C ALA A 117 -0.95 6.55 19.28
N HIS A 118 -1.70 6.95 18.25
CA HIS A 118 -3.10 6.59 18.04
C HIS A 118 -3.31 5.86 16.70
N ALA A 119 -2.25 5.31 16.09
CA ALA A 119 -2.40 4.56 14.85
C ALA A 119 -3.11 3.23 15.08
N VAL A 120 -4.02 2.89 14.17
CA VAL A 120 -4.77 1.64 14.21
C VAL A 120 -3.83 0.43 13.99
N ALA A 121 -3.77 -0.46 14.98
CA ALA A 121 -3.18 -1.79 14.82
C ALA A 121 -4.11 -2.71 14.00
N GLN A 122 -3.57 -3.74 13.36
CA GLN A 122 -4.36 -4.59 12.47
C GLN A 122 -5.54 -5.25 13.17
N GLN A 123 -6.72 -5.07 12.60
CA GLN A 123 -7.98 -5.62 13.11
C GLN A 123 -8.39 -6.87 12.32
N PRO A 124 -9.25 -7.74 12.89
CA PRO A 124 -9.89 -8.81 12.14
C PRO A 124 -10.64 -8.28 10.91
N GLY A 125 -10.67 -9.06 9.83
CA GLY A 125 -11.34 -8.66 8.59
C GLY A 125 -12.84 -8.36 8.74
N ALA A 126 -13.52 -8.86 9.78
CA ALA A 126 -14.90 -8.50 10.08
C ALA A 126 -15.07 -7.07 10.64
N ALA A 127 -14.07 -6.54 11.35
CA ALA A 127 -14.09 -5.20 11.94
C ALA A 127 -13.58 -4.13 10.97
N MET A 128 -12.56 -4.45 10.18
CA MET A 128 -12.05 -3.59 9.10
C MET A 128 -12.09 -4.34 7.76
N PRO A 129 -13.28 -4.50 7.14
CA PRO A 129 -13.44 -5.32 5.95
C PRO A 129 -13.00 -4.64 4.65
N ASN A 130 -12.85 -3.31 4.64
CA ASN A 130 -12.39 -2.58 3.47
C ASN A 130 -10.87 -2.55 3.41
N ALA A 131 -10.35 -2.70 2.20
CA ALA A 131 -8.95 -2.52 1.91
C ALA A 131 -8.75 -1.68 0.64
N PHE A 132 -7.74 -0.81 0.69
CA PHE A 132 -7.38 0.05 -0.43
C PHE A 132 -5.91 -0.10 -0.77
N LEU A 133 -5.57 -0.03 -2.06
CA LEU A 133 -4.20 0.14 -2.54
C LEU A 133 -4.11 1.41 -3.36
N VAL A 134 -3.15 2.26 -3.02
CA VAL A 134 -2.83 3.51 -3.69
C VAL A 134 -1.34 3.49 -4.06
N PRO A 135 -0.99 2.99 -5.25
CA PRO A 135 0.36 3.08 -5.77
C PRO A 135 0.68 4.47 -6.30
N LEU A 136 1.90 4.90 -6.04
CA LEU A 136 2.38 6.25 -6.30
C LEU A 136 3.80 6.15 -6.87
N SER A 137 4.09 6.95 -7.89
CA SER A 137 5.46 7.28 -8.27
C SER A 137 5.73 8.75 -7.97
N LYS A 138 7.00 9.13 -7.87
CA LYS A 138 7.45 10.50 -7.73
C LYS A 138 8.08 10.98 -9.03
N THR A 139 8.00 12.28 -9.29
CA THR A 139 8.64 12.87 -10.47
C THR A 139 10.17 12.90 -10.31
N ALA A 140 10.90 12.98 -11.43
CA ALA A 140 12.35 13.17 -11.40
C ALA A 140 12.77 14.42 -10.59
N VAL A 141 11.93 15.47 -10.58
CA VAL A 141 12.14 16.69 -9.79
C VAL A 141 12.11 16.44 -8.28
N TRP A 142 11.38 15.42 -7.80
CA TRP A 142 11.45 14.99 -6.39
C TRP A 142 12.71 14.18 -6.10
N TRP A 143 13.07 13.27 -7.00
CA TRP A 143 14.27 12.43 -6.82
C TRP A 143 15.59 13.20 -6.95
N ALA A 144 15.57 14.36 -7.61
CA ALA A 144 16.68 15.32 -7.64
C ALA A 144 16.88 16.10 -6.31
N LYS A 145 15.95 16.02 -5.36
CA LYS A 145 16.03 16.71 -4.07
C LYS A 145 16.84 15.91 -3.06
N ASP A 146 17.65 16.59 -2.25
CA ASP A 146 18.27 15.95 -1.09
C ASP A 146 17.21 15.50 -0.06
N TRP A 147 17.66 14.77 0.96
CA TRP A 147 16.76 14.23 1.98
C TRP A 147 16.19 15.32 2.91
N MET A 148 16.92 16.42 3.14
CA MET A 148 16.47 17.51 4.01
C MET A 148 15.34 18.28 3.36
N GLU A 149 15.48 18.64 2.08
CA GLU A 149 14.43 19.34 1.35
C GLU A 149 13.14 18.49 1.31
N ARG A 150 13.27 17.18 1.02
CA ARG A 150 12.14 16.23 1.04
C ARG A 150 11.49 16.13 2.42
N HIS A 151 12.26 16.15 3.51
CA HIS A 151 11.71 16.14 4.87
C HIS A 151 10.72 17.30 5.11
N THR A 152 10.99 18.49 4.58
CA THR A 152 10.15 19.70 4.78
C THR A 152 8.73 19.60 4.20
N TYR A 153 8.45 18.64 3.32
CA TYR A 153 7.13 18.42 2.74
C TYR A 153 6.21 17.57 3.63
N PHE A 154 6.77 16.86 4.61
CA PHE A 154 5.99 16.05 5.55
C PHE A 154 5.48 16.85 6.76
N LEU A 155 6.06 18.02 7.03
CA LEU A 155 5.73 18.91 8.14
C LEU A 155 4.81 20.05 7.68
N SER A 156 4.01 20.59 8.60
CA SER A 156 3.26 21.84 8.37
C SER A 156 4.22 23.01 8.21
N ARG A 157 3.87 23.95 7.32
CA ARG A 157 4.66 25.14 7.02
C ARG A 157 3.95 26.38 7.53
N TYR A 158 4.73 27.36 7.96
CA TYR A 158 4.27 28.62 8.50
C TYR A 158 5.01 29.77 7.83
N ASP A 159 4.39 30.95 7.75
CA ASP A 159 5.06 32.18 7.35
C ASP A 159 5.75 32.89 8.53
N ASP A 160 6.45 33.99 8.25
CA ASP A 160 7.16 34.79 9.26
C ASP A 160 6.23 35.42 10.32
N ALA A 161 4.91 35.46 10.05
CA ALA A 161 3.89 35.89 10.99
C ALA A 161 3.29 34.72 11.82
N GLY A 162 3.85 33.51 11.68
CA GLY A 162 3.39 32.31 12.38
C GLY A 162 2.06 31.75 11.88
N ARG A 163 1.59 32.16 10.70
CA ARG A 163 0.34 31.64 10.09
C ARG A 163 0.66 30.40 9.28
N MET A 164 -0.13 29.34 9.44
CA MET A 164 0.06 28.11 8.67
C MET A 164 -0.23 28.36 7.18
N THR A 165 0.75 28.07 6.33
CA THR A 165 0.67 28.22 4.87
C THR A 165 0.38 26.91 4.15
N SER A 166 0.73 25.76 4.75
CA SER A 166 0.31 24.44 4.30
C SER A 166 0.28 23.44 5.46
N GLU A 167 -0.71 22.55 5.47
CA GLU A 167 -0.82 21.45 6.43
C GLU A 167 0.39 20.49 6.35
N GLY A 168 0.94 20.27 5.15
CA GLY A 168 1.95 19.23 4.87
C GLY A 168 1.34 17.82 4.93
N HIS A 169 2.10 16.81 4.48
CA HIS A 169 1.58 15.43 4.39
C HIS A 169 0.97 14.92 5.70
N ALA A 170 1.64 15.15 6.84
CA ALA A 170 1.23 14.57 8.11
C ALA A 170 -0.10 15.12 8.62
N LEU A 171 -0.31 16.44 8.56
CA LEU A 171 -1.55 17.06 9.04
C LEU A 171 -2.70 16.88 8.04
N ALA A 172 -2.43 16.92 6.73
CA ALA A 172 -3.42 16.64 5.69
C ALA A 172 -4.04 15.24 5.82
N ALA A 173 -3.25 14.26 6.29
CA ALA A 173 -3.71 12.89 6.56
C ALA A 173 -4.26 12.66 7.98
N ALA A 174 -4.24 13.66 8.88
CA ALA A 174 -4.47 13.46 10.31
C ALA A 174 -5.83 12.81 10.64
N ALA A 175 -6.87 13.15 9.88
CA ALA A 175 -8.22 12.61 10.05
C ALA A 175 -8.32 11.08 9.89
N GLY A 176 -7.30 10.42 9.31
CA GLY A 176 -7.24 8.97 9.16
C GLY A 176 -6.44 8.23 10.24
N ILE A 177 -5.69 8.92 11.10
CA ILE A 177 -4.74 8.27 12.03
C ILE A 177 -5.42 7.23 12.93
N SER A 178 -6.59 7.55 13.47
CA SER A 178 -7.32 6.73 14.44
C SER A 178 -8.31 5.72 13.85
N CYS A 179 -8.52 5.68 12.53
CA CYS A 179 -9.49 4.76 11.91
C CYS A 179 -9.06 4.12 10.58
N LEU A 180 -7.92 4.53 10.01
CA LEU A 180 -7.31 3.89 8.85
C LEU A 180 -6.00 3.23 9.30
N LEU A 181 -5.95 1.88 9.27
CA LEU A 181 -4.64 1.22 9.26
C LEU A 181 -3.93 1.61 7.96
N ARG A 182 -2.61 1.82 8.00
CA ARG A 182 -1.79 2.11 6.82
C ARG A 182 -0.46 1.37 6.82
N ARG A 183 -0.03 0.92 5.65
CA ARG A 183 1.32 0.39 5.36
C ARG A 183 1.82 0.98 4.05
N THR A 184 3.10 1.32 3.95
CA THR A 184 3.70 1.77 2.69
C THR A 184 4.80 0.79 2.31
N TYR A 185 4.59 0.10 1.19
CA TYR A 185 5.61 -0.74 0.55
C TYR A 185 6.35 0.13 -0.45
N LYS A 186 7.68 0.07 -0.45
CA LYS A 186 8.58 0.79 -1.36
C LYS A 186 9.05 -0.15 -2.46
N TYR A 187 9.38 0.35 -3.65
CA TYR A 187 10.18 -0.43 -4.58
C TYR A 187 11.57 -0.73 -3.94
N PRO A 188 12.21 -1.89 -4.19
CA PRO A 188 13.51 -2.21 -3.59
C PRO A 188 14.64 -1.23 -3.94
N ILE A 189 14.49 -0.46 -5.01
CA ILE A 189 15.41 0.56 -5.51
C ILE A 189 14.62 1.86 -5.66
N GLU A 190 15.17 2.99 -5.19
CA GLU A 190 14.56 4.32 -5.33
C GLU A 190 15.48 5.19 -6.22
N PRO A 191 14.99 5.77 -7.33
CA PRO A 191 13.66 5.61 -7.91
C PRO A 191 13.39 4.20 -8.48
N ALA A 192 12.11 3.84 -8.55
CA ALA A 192 11.66 2.67 -9.29
C ALA A 192 11.88 2.82 -10.81
N PRO A 193 12.11 1.72 -11.54
CA PRO A 193 12.22 1.76 -13.00
C PRO A 193 10.89 2.17 -13.66
N GLU A 194 10.96 2.62 -14.92
CA GLU A 194 9.76 2.96 -15.69
C GLU A 194 8.77 1.77 -15.76
N GLY A 195 7.47 2.08 -15.68
CA GLY A 195 6.39 1.08 -15.57
C GLY A 195 6.13 0.57 -14.16
N SER A 196 7.03 0.79 -13.20
CA SER A 196 6.85 0.47 -11.77
C SER A 196 6.38 1.68 -10.94
N TYR A 197 5.91 1.41 -9.73
CA TYR A 197 5.60 2.44 -8.72
C TYR A 197 6.70 2.51 -7.66
N ASP A 198 7.07 3.72 -7.25
CA ASP A 198 7.99 3.93 -6.13
C ASP A 198 7.40 3.43 -4.81
N PHE A 199 6.07 3.55 -4.66
CA PHE A 199 5.34 3.18 -3.46
C PHE A 199 4.03 2.46 -3.81
N VAL A 200 3.65 1.51 -2.96
CA VAL A 200 2.29 0.95 -2.86
C VAL A 200 1.81 1.22 -1.45
N THR A 201 0.89 2.18 -1.29
CA THR A 201 0.31 2.51 0.02
C THR A 201 -0.98 1.71 0.21
N TYR A 202 -0.97 0.84 1.22
CA TYR A 202 -2.08 -0.01 1.60
C TYR A 202 -2.83 0.58 2.80
N PHE A 203 -4.16 0.47 2.79
CA PHE A 203 -5.00 0.86 3.91
C PHE A 203 -6.04 -0.22 4.26
N GLU A 204 -6.41 -0.33 5.54
CA GLU A 204 -7.59 -1.08 6.01
C GLU A 204 -8.53 -0.13 6.79
N CYS A 205 -9.85 -0.28 6.67
CA CYS A 205 -10.79 0.47 7.50
C CYS A 205 -12.17 -0.21 7.66
N ALA A 206 -12.95 0.27 8.63
CA ALA A 206 -14.34 -0.12 8.84
C ALA A 206 -15.27 0.44 7.74
N ASP A 207 -16.51 -0.04 7.67
CA ASP A 207 -17.49 0.43 6.68
C ASP A 207 -17.86 1.92 6.86
N GLY A 208 -17.93 2.41 8.10
CA GLY A 208 -18.14 3.84 8.39
C GLY A 208 -16.98 4.75 7.99
N ASP A 209 -15.77 4.20 7.83
CA ASP A 209 -14.53 4.97 7.62
C ASP A 209 -14.10 5.09 6.15
N VAL A 210 -14.85 4.48 5.23
CA VAL A 210 -14.62 4.61 3.77
C VAL A 210 -14.67 6.08 3.34
N ALA A 211 -15.60 6.88 3.89
CA ALA A 211 -15.66 8.32 3.65
C ALA A 211 -14.44 9.07 4.20
N THR A 212 -13.87 8.60 5.32
CA THR A 212 -12.64 9.15 5.90
C THR A 212 -11.42 8.85 5.02
N PHE A 213 -11.31 7.64 4.47
CA PHE A 213 -10.28 7.30 3.48
C PHE A 213 -10.32 8.26 2.27
N HIS A 214 -11.50 8.44 1.66
CA HIS A 214 -11.62 9.34 0.51
C HIS A 214 -11.32 10.81 0.87
N ARG A 215 -11.71 11.28 2.07
CA ARG A 215 -11.37 12.62 2.58
C ARG A 215 -9.87 12.80 2.77
N VAL A 216 -9.17 11.80 3.31
CA VAL A 216 -7.70 11.80 3.45
C VAL A 216 -7.02 11.86 2.08
N CYS A 217 -7.44 11.04 1.12
CA CYS A 217 -6.91 11.12 -0.24
C CYS A 217 -7.19 12.48 -0.91
N ALA A 218 -8.35 13.10 -0.69
CA ALA A 218 -8.66 14.43 -1.20
C ALA A 218 -7.75 15.52 -0.59
N ASN A 219 -7.59 15.53 0.73
CA ASN A 219 -6.66 16.45 1.42
C ASN A 219 -5.21 16.27 0.96
N LEU A 220 -4.75 15.03 0.76
CA LEU A 220 -3.40 14.74 0.30
C LEU A 220 -3.15 15.21 -1.14
N ARG A 221 -4.18 15.18 -2.00
CA ARG A 221 -4.14 15.65 -3.41
C ARG A 221 -4.23 17.16 -3.54
N ASP A 222 -4.78 17.85 -2.56
CA ASP A 222 -4.84 19.32 -2.54
C ASP A 222 -3.44 19.90 -2.33
N VAL A 223 -2.84 20.45 -3.40
CA VAL A 223 -1.48 20.99 -3.38
C VAL A 223 -1.32 22.23 -2.51
N ALA A 224 -2.39 22.93 -2.13
CA ALA A 224 -2.33 24.02 -1.17
C ALA A 224 -2.16 23.49 0.27
N LYS A 225 -2.84 22.38 0.59
CA LYS A 225 -2.66 21.68 1.87
C LYS A 225 -1.36 20.88 1.92
N ASN A 226 -1.07 20.12 0.87
CA ASN A 226 0.06 19.22 0.76
C ASN A 226 0.89 19.48 -0.52
N PRO A 227 1.84 20.45 -0.49
CA PRO A 227 2.67 20.77 -1.65
C PRO A 227 3.50 19.61 -2.21
N GLU A 228 3.69 18.55 -1.41
CA GLU A 228 4.31 17.28 -1.80
C GLU A 228 3.65 16.67 -3.05
N TRP A 229 2.33 16.83 -3.21
CA TRP A 229 1.55 16.19 -4.27
C TRP A 229 1.83 16.76 -5.66
N THR A 230 2.44 17.95 -5.74
CA THR A 230 3.03 18.51 -6.97
C THR A 230 4.00 17.54 -7.64
N PHE A 231 4.64 16.67 -6.85
CA PHE A 231 5.61 15.69 -7.33
C PHE A 231 5.09 14.25 -7.34
N VAL A 232 3.79 14.03 -7.11
CA VAL A 232 3.18 12.69 -7.07
C VAL A 232 2.50 12.38 -8.39
N ARG A 233 2.81 11.20 -8.95
CA ARG A 233 2.06 10.55 -10.02
C ARG A 233 1.28 9.40 -9.40
N GLU A 234 -0.02 9.58 -9.26
CA GLU A 234 -0.89 8.58 -8.67
C GLU A 234 -1.29 7.50 -9.69
N GLY A 235 -1.06 6.24 -9.33
CA GLY A 235 -1.63 5.09 -10.01
C GLY A 235 -3.11 4.92 -9.67
N PRO A 236 -3.85 4.10 -10.42
CA PRO A 236 -5.28 3.92 -10.17
C PRO A 236 -5.52 3.32 -8.78
N THR A 237 -6.44 3.86 -7.99
CA THR A 237 -6.76 3.28 -6.66
C THR A 237 -7.51 1.95 -6.81
N TRP A 238 -7.09 0.91 -6.08
CA TRP A 238 -7.91 -0.28 -5.85
C TRP A 238 -8.70 -0.12 -4.56
N HIS A 239 -9.99 -0.47 -4.61
CA HIS A 239 -10.82 -0.79 -3.44
C HIS A 239 -11.24 -2.25 -3.55
N GLY A 240 -11.28 -2.93 -2.40
CA GLY A 240 -11.76 -4.30 -2.29
C GLY A 240 -12.18 -4.67 -0.87
N ARG A 241 -12.76 -5.87 -0.73
CA ARG A 241 -12.99 -6.49 0.58
C ARG A 241 -11.83 -7.41 0.94
N ARG A 242 -11.42 -7.38 2.20
CA ARG A 242 -10.53 -8.38 2.80
C ARG A 242 -11.27 -9.70 2.92
N VAL A 243 -10.61 -10.78 2.53
CA VAL A 243 -11.16 -12.14 2.60
C VAL A 243 -10.12 -13.07 3.22
N ALA A 244 -10.54 -13.88 4.19
CA ALA A 244 -9.64 -14.77 4.93
C ALA A 244 -9.19 -15.99 4.11
N THR A 245 -9.95 -16.37 3.07
CA THR A 245 -9.72 -17.57 2.26
C THR A 245 -9.83 -17.29 0.76
N TRP A 246 -9.25 -18.19 -0.04
CA TRP A 246 -9.33 -18.17 -1.50
C TRP A 246 -10.75 -18.42 -2.01
N GLN A 247 -11.51 -19.27 -1.32
CA GLN A 247 -12.90 -19.57 -1.61
C GLN A 247 -13.78 -18.32 -1.41
N ALA A 248 -13.59 -17.59 -0.30
CA ALA A 248 -14.29 -16.33 -0.04
C ALA A 248 -13.94 -15.21 -1.04
N LEU A 249 -12.73 -15.25 -1.66
CA LEU A 249 -12.37 -14.35 -2.76
C LEU A 249 -13.25 -14.59 -4.00
N MET A 250 -13.57 -15.86 -4.29
CA MET A 250 -14.41 -16.28 -5.42
C MET A 250 -15.91 -16.28 -5.11
N GLY A 251 -16.29 -16.19 -3.83
CA GLY A 251 -17.70 -16.20 -3.41
C GLY A 251 -18.32 -17.60 -3.41
N VAL A 252 -17.51 -18.61 -3.11
CA VAL A 252 -17.92 -20.03 -2.98
C VAL A 252 -17.46 -20.62 -1.64
#